data_AF-A0A382DVT8-F1
#
_entry.id   AF-A0A382DVT8-F1
#
_cell.length_a   1.000
_cell.length_b   1.000
_cell.length_c   1.000
_cell.angle_alpha   90.00
_cell.angle_beta   90.00
_cell.angle_gamma   90.00
#
_symmetry.space_group_name_H-M   'P 1'
#
loop_
_entity.id
_entity.type
_entity.pdbx_description
1 polymer ?
#
loop_
_entity_poly.entity_id
_entity_poly.type
_entity_poly.pdbx_seq_one_letter_code
_entity_poly.pdbx_strand_id
1 'polypeptide(L)'
;MAIESTLVEIIRKGVVDREGVSSPDPFPRVLRVEIEPIEHLTYRAKPVAEPQFEIYIDEPKERGGNDKGPSPITYFLTGVAACLLNQFLRLAITREIPISVSSLMAKGIFERTVGGGFKEIINELYLQGNVSVEDLQELAAMAEGYCYIHNTLIKAVLMTTELYLNGEHVATRTAGPEA
;
A
#
# COMPACT_ATOMS: atom_id res chain seq x y z
N MET A 1 -6.05 19.94 8.07
CA MET A 1 -7.39 19.80 8.68
C MET A 1 -7.22 19.06 10.00
N ALA A 2 -7.78 19.57 11.10
CA ALA A 2 -7.80 18.80 12.34
C ALA A 2 -8.66 17.56 12.13
N ILE A 3 -8.11 16.37 12.37
CA ILE A 3 -8.85 15.12 12.32
C ILE A 3 -9.80 15.10 13.52
N GLU A 4 -11.06 14.75 13.31
CA GLU A 4 -12.07 14.68 14.37
C GLU A 4 -11.62 13.70 15.48
N SER A 5 -11.80 14.07 16.76
CA SER A 5 -11.29 13.29 17.89
C SER A 5 -11.83 11.86 17.93
N THR A 6 -13.08 11.68 17.54
CA THR A 6 -13.75 10.37 17.41
C THR A 6 -13.06 9.48 16.38
N LEU A 7 -12.63 10.05 15.26
CA LEU A 7 -11.92 9.31 14.21
C LEU A 7 -10.51 8.89 14.66
N VAL A 8 -9.81 9.76 15.40
CA VAL A 8 -8.49 9.42 15.98
C VAL A 8 -8.62 8.23 16.92
N GLU A 9 -9.65 8.19 17.77
CA GLU A 9 -9.91 7.09 18.69
C GLU A 9 -10.16 5.76 17.95
N ILE A 10 -10.95 5.78 16.87
CA ILE A 10 -11.20 4.60 16.04
C ILE A 10 -9.90 4.08 15.41
N ILE A 11 -9.07 4.97 14.88
CA ILE A 11 -7.79 4.60 14.27
C ILE A 11 -6.85 4.00 15.32
N ARG A 12 -6.70 4.65 16.47
CA ARG A 12 -5.88 4.21 17.60
C ARG A 12 -6.32 2.83 18.08
N LYS A 13 -7.63 2.62 18.27
CA LYS A 13 -8.19 1.31 18.63
C LYS A 13 -7.79 0.24 17.62
N GLY A 14 -7.89 0.51 16.32
CA GLY A 14 -7.52 -0.45 15.28
C GLY A 14 -6.03 -0.83 15.28
N VAL A 15 -5.14 0.10 15.64
CA VAL A 15 -3.70 -0.20 15.79
C VAL A 15 -3.47 -1.08 17.02
N VAL A 16 -4.03 -0.70 18.18
CA VAL A 16 -3.89 -1.46 19.44
C VAL A 16 -4.48 -2.87 19.33
N ASP A 17 -5.67 -3.01 18.73
CA ASP A 17 -6.30 -4.32 18.53
C ASP A 17 -5.41 -5.24 17.69
N ARG A 18 -4.64 -4.69 16.73
CA ARG A 18 -3.71 -5.44 15.90
C ARG A 18 -2.43 -5.81 16.64
N GLU A 19 -1.88 -4.93 17.47
CA GLU A 19 -0.72 -5.22 18.32
C GLU A 19 -0.97 -6.40 19.27
N GLY A 20 -2.23 -6.59 19.68
CA GLY A 20 -2.66 -7.71 20.51
C GLY A 20 -2.84 -9.05 19.80
N VAL A 21 -2.71 -9.11 18.46
CA VAL A 21 -2.87 -10.36 17.69
C VAL A 21 -1.60 -11.20 17.80
N SER A 22 -1.71 -12.45 18.27
CA SER A 22 -0.58 -13.38 18.34
C SER A 22 -0.11 -13.81 16.95
N SER A 23 1.15 -14.25 16.86
CA SER A 23 1.68 -14.94 15.68
C SER A 23 1.97 -16.41 16.03
N PRO A 24 1.38 -17.40 15.36
CA PRO A 24 0.44 -17.26 14.24
C PRO A 24 -0.92 -16.66 14.66
N ASP A 25 -1.60 -16.01 13.72
CA ASP A 25 -2.95 -15.46 13.93
C ASP A 25 -3.96 -16.62 14.13
N PRO A 26 -4.64 -16.70 15.28
CA PRO A 26 -5.62 -17.76 15.55
C PRO A 26 -6.88 -17.62 14.70
N PHE A 27 -7.13 -16.46 14.10
CA PHE A 27 -8.32 -16.15 13.30
C PHE A 27 -7.94 -15.44 11.99
N PRO A 28 -7.28 -16.12 11.04
CA PRO A 28 -6.81 -15.49 9.82
C PRO A 28 -7.96 -14.84 9.05
N ARG A 29 -7.73 -13.61 8.58
CA ARG A 29 -8.70 -12.88 7.77
C ARG A 29 -8.71 -13.41 6.34
N VAL A 30 -9.90 -13.61 5.79
CA VAL A 30 -10.11 -14.05 4.41
C VAL A 30 -10.76 -12.93 3.62
N LEU A 31 -10.08 -12.47 2.57
CA LEU A 31 -10.62 -11.52 1.61
C LEU A 31 -11.18 -12.29 0.41
N ARG A 32 -12.40 -11.96 -0.01
CA ARG A 32 -13.06 -12.58 -1.17
C ARG A 32 -13.50 -11.49 -2.14
N VAL A 33 -13.18 -11.70 -3.42
CA VAL A 33 -13.59 -10.84 -4.52
C VAL A 33 -14.14 -11.73 -5.62
N GLU A 34 -15.33 -11.41 -6.09
CA GLU A 34 -15.92 -12.02 -7.29
C GLU A 34 -15.49 -11.19 -8.49
N ILE A 35 -15.02 -11.85 -9.56
CA ILE A 35 -14.60 -11.19 -10.79
C ILE A 35 -15.31 -11.86 -11.97
N GLU A 36 -15.98 -11.06 -12.79
CA GLU A 36 -16.66 -11.52 -14.00
C GLU A 36 -16.14 -10.76 -15.23
N PRO A 37 -15.85 -11.46 -16.34
CA PRO A 37 -15.61 -10.79 -17.61
C PRO A 37 -16.91 -10.15 -18.13
N ILE A 38 -16.80 -8.95 -18.69
CA ILE A 38 -17.94 -8.25 -19.28
C ILE A 38 -17.85 -8.34 -20.81
N GLU A 39 -16.83 -7.72 -21.37
CA GLU A 39 -16.54 -7.66 -22.81
C GLU A 39 -15.04 -7.44 -23.01
N HIS A 40 -14.48 -7.88 -24.13
CA HIS A 40 -13.06 -7.74 -24.43
C HIS A 40 -12.16 -8.21 -23.25
N LEU A 41 -11.23 -7.36 -22.80
CA LEU A 41 -10.42 -7.54 -21.60
C LEU A 41 -10.91 -6.67 -20.43
N THR A 42 -12.20 -6.34 -20.41
CA THR A 42 -12.85 -5.60 -19.33
C THR A 42 -13.51 -6.58 -18.37
N TYR A 43 -13.25 -6.38 -17.08
CA TYR A 43 -13.77 -7.19 -15.98
C TYR A 43 -14.46 -6.30 -14.94
N ARG A 44 -15.45 -6.88 -14.27
CA ARG A 44 -16.12 -6.30 -13.10
C ARG A 44 -15.75 -7.10 -11.87
N ALA A 45 -15.25 -6.42 -10.85
CA ALA A 45 -14.90 -7.03 -9.58
C ALA A 45 -15.77 -6.48 -8.45
N LYS A 46 -16.26 -7.37 -7.58
CA LYS A 46 -17.09 -7.06 -6.41
C LYS A 46 -16.50 -7.69 -5.15
N PRO A 47 -16.04 -6.89 -4.17
CA PRO A 47 -15.62 -7.42 -2.88
C PRO A 47 -16.83 -7.98 -2.11
N VAL A 48 -16.77 -9.25 -1.71
CA VAL A 48 -17.91 -9.93 -1.08
C VAL A 48 -18.30 -9.30 0.26
N ALA A 49 -17.30 -8.82 1.02
CA ALA A 49 -17.52 -8.16 2.31
C ALA A 49 -17.90 -6.68 2.18
N GLU A 50 -17.74 -6.08 0.99
CA GLU A 50 -18.02 -4.67 0.72
C GLU A 50 -18.85 -4.53 -0.56
N PRO A 51 -20.06 -5.13 -0.60
CA PRO A 51 -20.86 -5.28 -1.82
C PRO A 51 -21.37 -3.96 -2.40
N GLN A 52 -21.24 -2.85 -1.65
CA GLN A 52 -21.51 -1.50 -2.14
C GLN A 52 -20.48 -0.98 -3.15
N PHE A 53 -19.32 -1.62 -3.27
CA PHE A 53 -18.28 -1.23 -4.21
C PHE A 53 -18.24 -2.13 -5.43
N GLU A 54 -17.97 -1.49 -6.58
CA GLU A 54 -17.77 -2.15 -7.86
C GLU A 54 -16.48 -1.59 -8.48
N ILE A 55 -15.60 -2.47 -8.96
CA ILE A 55 -14.30 -2.12 -9.51
C ILE A 55 -14.27 -2.57 -10.97
N TYR A 56 -13.97 -1.64 -11.87
CA TYR A 56 -13.74 -1.95 -13.28
C TYR A 56 -12.24 -2.13 -13.53
N ILE A 57 -11.86 -3.29 -14.06
CA ILE A 57 -10.49 -3.64 -14.41
C ILE A 57 -10.47 -3.81 -15.92
N ASP A 58 -9.49 -3.24 -16.60
CA ASP A 58 -9.46 -3.28 -18.07
C ASP A 58 -8.03 -3.28 -18.62
N GLU A 59 -7.87 -3.26 -19.93
CA GLU A 59 -6.62 -2.90 -20.59
C GLU A 59 -6.82 -1.67 -21.50
N PRO A 60 -5.75 -0.97 -21.87
CA PRO A 60 -5.81 0.00 -22.95
C PRO A 60 -6.28 -0.64 -24.26
N LYS A 61 -6.89 0.16 -25.14
CA LYS A 61 -7.37 -0.32 -26.44
C LYS A 61 -6.29 -1.00 -27.28
N GLU A 62 -5.06 -0.50 -27.27
CA GLU A 62 -3.93 -1.09 -28.00
C GLU A 62 -3.52 -2.48 -27.47
N ARG A 63 -4.00 -2.86 -26.28
CA ARG A 63 -3.83 -4.20 -25.70
C ARG A 63 -5.13 -5.02 -25.69
N GLY A 64 -6.18 -4.54 -26.34
CA GLY A 64 -7.44 -5.26 -26.51
C GLY A 64 -8.47 -5.02 -25.41
N GLY A 65 -8.30 -4.00 -24.57
CA GLY A 65 -9.36 -3.55 -23.66
C GLY A 65 -10.18 -2.40 -24.24
N ASN A 66 -10.92 -1.68 -23.40
CA ASN A 66 -11.89 -0.66 -23.83
C ASN A 66 -11.83 0.64 -23.00
N ASP A 67 -10.70 0.91 -22.34
CA ASP A 67 -10.44 2.07 -21.48
C ASP A 67 -11.50 2.31 -20.37
N LYS A 68 -12.06 1.23 -19.81
CA LYS A 68 -13.08 1.25 -18.75
C LYS A 68 -12.53 1.17 -17.33
N GLY A 69 -11.24 0.88 -17.19
CA GLY A 69 -10.57 0.79 -15.90
C GLY A 69 -9.04 0.70 -16.04
N PRO A 70 -8.31 0.85 -14.94
CA PRO A 70 -6.88 0.56 -14.90
C PRO A 70 -6.56 -0.90 -15.21
N SER A 71 -5.32 -1.15 -15.63
CA SER A 71 -4.80 -2.51 -15.83
C SER A 71 -4.70 -3.29 -14.53
N PRO A 72 -4.81 -4.65 -14.57
CA PRO A 72 -4.62 -5.48 -13.38
C PRO A 72 -3.30 -5.18 -12.65
N ILE A 73 -2.21 -4.95 -13.40
CA ILE A 73 -0.90 -4.63 -12.83
C ILE A 73 -0.87 -3.22 -12.21
N THR A 74 -1.65 -2.27 -12.73
CA THR A 74 -1.83 -0.94 -12.12
C THR A 74 -2.60 -1.07 -10.80
N TYR A 75 -3.64 -1.91 -10.75
CA TYR A 75 -4.37 -2.21 -9.51
C TYR A 75 -3.46 -2.86 -8.47
N PHE A 76 -2.62 -3.81 -8.88
CA PHE A 76 -1.62 -4.42 -8.01
C PHE A 76 -0.70 -3.36 -7.39
N LEU A 77 -0.07 -2.51 -8.21
CA LEU A 77 0.82 -1.46 -7.72
C LEU A 77 0.11 -0.44 -6.83
N THR A 78 -1.12 -0.08 -7.18
CA THR A 78 -1.98 0.80 -6.35
C THR A 78 -2.25 0.19 -4.98
N GLY A 79 -2.58 -1.10 -4.94
CA GLY A 79 -2.81 -1.83 -3.69
C GLY A 79 -1.56 -1.87 -2.81
N VAL A 80 -0.39 -2.16 -3.40
CA VAL A 80 0.90 -2.16 -2.70
C VAL A 80 1.16 -0.81 -2.03
N ALA A 81 1.06 0.26 -2.81
CA ALA A 81 1.30 1.63 -2.39
C ALA A 81 0.32 2.09 -1.30
N ALA A 82 -0.98 1.89 -1.52
CA ALA A 82 -2.03 2.32 -0.61
C ALA A 82 -1.98 1.55 0.72
N CYS A 83 -1.63 0.25 0.69
CA CYS A 83 -1.48 -0.54 1.91
C CYS A 83 -0.38 0.02 2.82
N LEU A 84 0.77 0.39 2.23
CA LEU A 84 1.89 1.01 2.95
C LEU A 84 1.52 2.40 3.46
N LEU A 85 0.99 3.27 2.59
CA LEU A 85 0.57 4.63 2.97
C LEU A 85 -0.45 4.62 4.11
N ASN A 86 -1.40 3.69 4.08
CA ASN A 86 -2.38 3.53 5.15
C ASN A 86 -1.71 3.24 6.51
N GLN A 87 -0.60 2.51 6.56
CA GLN A 87 0.11 2.29 7.83
C GLN A 87 0.85 3.53 8.31
N PHE A 88 1.51 4.27 7.41
CA PHE A 88 2.13 5.57 7.75
C PHE A 88 1.11 6.51 8.38
N LEU A 89 -0.05 6.69 7.74
CA LEU A 89 -1.10 7.56 8.24
C LEU A 89 -1.64 7.09 9.60
N ARG A 90 -1.94 5.79 9.74
CA ARG A 90 -2.47 5.22 11.00
C ARG A 90 -1.49 5.40 12.15
N LEU A 91 -0.22 5.11 11.93
CA LEU A 91 0.82 5.19 12.97
C LEU A 91 1.14 6.64 13.33
N ALA A 92 1.23 7.54 12.34
CA ALA A 92 1.43 8.96 12.59
C ALA A 92 0.29 9.57 13.41
N ILE A 93 -0.97 9.24 13.08
CA ILE A 93 -2.15 9.67 13.84
C ILE A 93 -2.12 9.08 15.26
N THR A 94 -1.87 7.78 15.38
CA THR A 94 -1.94 7.08 16.68
C THR A 94 -0.87 7.57 17.65
N ARG A 95 0.33 7.85 17.15
CA ARG A 95 1.51 8.30 17.90
C ARG A 95 1.68 9.81 17.95
N GLU A 96 0.74 10.55 17.36
CA GLU A 96 0.74 12.02 17.36
C GLU A 96 2.03 12.62 16.76
N ILE A 97 2.59 11.96 15.75
CA ILE A 97 3.79 12.43 15.05
C ILE A 97 3.40 13.63 14.18
N PRO A 98 4.06 14.80 14.32
CA PRO A 98 3.68 16.06 13.67
C PRO A 98 4.11 16.11 12.19
N ILE A 99 3.59 15.18 11.40
CA ILE A 99 3.78 15.08 9.95
C ILE A 99 2.44 15.13 9.21
N SER A 100 2.52 15.55 7.95
CA SER A 100 1.46 15.45 6.97
C SER A 100 2.03 14.78 5.72
N VAL A 101 1.29 13.83 5.14
CA VAL A 101 1.67 13.21 3.86
C VAL A 101 0.98 13.98 2.75
N SER A 102 1.75 14.46 1.78
CA SER A 102 1.21 15.16 0.60
C SER A 102 0.83 14.19 -0.50
N SER A 103 1.66 13.17 -0.75
CA SER A 103 1.42 12.15 -1.77
C SER A 103 2.36 10.96 -1.60
N LEU A 104 2.03 9.87 -2.30
CA LEU A 104 2.93 8.74 -2.51
C LEU A 104 2.96 8.42 -4.00
N MET A 105 4.15 8.30 -4.59
CA MET A 105 4.34 7.78 -5.95
C MET A 105 4.91 6.36 -5.90
N ALA A 106 4.30 5.43 -6.62
CA ALA A 106 4.78 4.06 -6.69
C ALA A 106 5.27 3.74 -8.10
N LYS A 107 6.45 3.13 -8.18
CA LYS A 107 7.08 2.65 -9.42
C LYS A 107 7.27 1.14 -9.30
N GLY A 108 6.85 0.41 -10.32
CA GLY A 108 7.06 -1.03 -10.40
C GLY A 108 7.95 -1.37 -11.60
N ILE A 109 9.10 -1.98 -11.34
CA ILE A 109 10.02 -2.48 -12.36
C ILE A 109 9.72 -3.96 -12.56
N PHE A 110 9.28 -4.34 -13.75
CA PHE A 110 8.87 -5.71 -14.06
C PHE A 110 9.29 -6.17 -15.45
N GLU A 111 9.50 -7.48 -15.59
CA GLU A 111 9.81 -8.12 -16.87
C GLU A 111 8.53 -8.59 -17.57
N ARG A 112 8.40 -8.25 -18.86
CA ARG A 112 7.23 -8.63 -19.69
C ARG A 112 7.40 -9.95 -20.42
N THR A 113 8.48 -10.69 -20.15
CA THR A 113 8.74 -12.00 -20.74
C THR A 113 7.78 -13.05 -20.20
N VAL A 114 7.60 -14.17 -20.91
CA VAL A 114 6.89 -15.33 -20.35
C VAL A 114 7.70 -15.85 -19.16
N GLY A 115 7.08 -15.89 -17.97
CA GLY A 115 7.76 -16.18 -16.70
C GLY A 115 8.36 -14.95 -16.01
N GLY A 116 8.21 -13.75 -16.57
CA GLY A 116 8.61 -12.49 -15.96
C GLY A 116 7.66 -12.05 -14.82
N GLY A 117 8.15 -11.13 -14.00
CA GLY A 117 7.41 -10.56 -12.86
C GLY A 117 8.06 -9.28 -12.36
N PHE A 118 7.50 -8.72 -11.28
CA PHE A 118 8.10 -7.57 -10.60
C PHE A 118 9.46 -7.95 -9.99
N LYS A 119 10.46 -7.13 -10.24
CA LYS A 119 11.80 -7.23 -9.64
C LYS A 119 11.94 -6.26 -8.49
N GLU A 120 11.41 -5.05 -8.67
CA GLU A 120 11.48 -4.00 -7.67
C GLU A 120 10.21 -3.15 -7.68
N ILE A 121 9.81 -2.73 -6.49
CA ILE A 121 8.77 -1.71 -6.28
C ILE A 121 9.36 -0.61 -5.39
N ILE A 122 9.31 0.62 -5.89
CA ILE A 122 9.82 1.82 -5.21
C ILE A 122 8.61 2.68 -4.82
N ASN A 123 8.50 3.02 -3.54
CA ASN A 123 7.48 3.91 -3.00
C ASN A 123 8.14 5.20 -2.53
N GLU A 124 7.87 6.30 -3.23
CA GLU A 124 8.35 7.63 -2.87
C GLU A 124 7.28 8.31 -2.04
N LEU A 125 7.55 8.52 -0.75
CA LEU A 125 6.65 9.15 0.19
C LEU A 125 7.04 10.60 0.42
N TYR A 126 6.13 11.51 0.12
CA TYR A 126 6.36 12.95 0.24
C TYR A 126 5.63 13.48 1.48
N LEU A 127 6.40 14.03 2.42
CA LEU A 127 5.96 14.47 3.74
C LEU A 127 6.33 15.93 4.01
N GLN A 128 5.53 16.58 4.84
CA GLN A 128 5.84 17.87 5.44
C GLN A 128 5.63 17.80 6.95
N GLY A 129 6.52 18.38 7.73
CA GLY A 129 6.39 18.36 9.19
C GLY A 129 7.66 18.73 9.94
N ASN A 130 7.56 18.67 11.27
CA ASN A 130 8.65 18.91 12.19
C ASN A 130 8.97 17.62 12.95
N VAL A 131 9.70 16.72 12.30
CA VAL A 131 10.09 15.40 12.82
C VAL A 131 11.58 15.19 12.55
N SER A 132 12.28 14.49 13.43
CA SER A 132 13.66 14.10 13.17
C SER A 132 13.72 13.05 12.06
N VAL A 133 14.87 12.94 11.39
CA VAL A 133 15.07 11.92 10.35
C VAL A 133 15.06 10.52 10.98
N GLU A 134 15.54 10.41 12.22
CA GLU A 134 15.53 9.19 13.03
C GLU A 134 14.10 8.74 13.33
N ASP A 135 13.25 9.61 13.90
CA ASP A 135 11.86 9.29 14.23
C ASP A 135 11.05 8.94 12.97
N LEU A 136 11.34 9.61 11.85
CA LEU A 136 10.69 9.33 10.56
C LEU A 136 11.11 7.96 10.01
N GLN A 137 12.38 7.56 10.18
CA GLN A 137 12.84 6.23 9.82
C GLN A 137 12.24 5.14 10.72
N GLU A 138 12.08 5.40 12.02
CA GLU A 138 11.37 4.51 12.94
C GLU A 138 9.90 4.35 12.52
N LEU A 139 9.23 5.45 12.18
CA LEU A 139 7.88 5.43 11.60
C LEU A 139 7.82 4.55 10.35
N ALA A 140 8.77 4.71 9.44
CA ALA A 140 8.83 3.92 8.22
C ALA A 140 9.04 2.43 8.50
N ALA A 141 9.96 2.07 9.39
CA ALA A 141 10.21 0.68 9.79
C ALA A 141 8.95 0.02 10.36
N MET A 142 8.19 0.75 11.19
CA MET A 142 6.93 0.25 11.73
C MET A 142 5.84 0.15 10.65
N ALA A 143 5.71 1.15 9.78
CA ALA A 143 4.73 1.12 8.69
C ALA A 143 4.97 -0.06 7.75
N GLU A 144 6.22 -0.35 7.42
CA GLU A 144 6.66 -1.53 6.67
C GLU A 144 6.25 -2.83 7.38
N GLY A 145 6.57 -2.95 8.69
CA GLY A 145 6.20 -4.10 9.51
C GLY A 145 4.68 -4.29 9.68
N TYR A 146 3.90 -3.21 9.60
CA TYR A 146 2.44 -3.25 9.61
C TYR A 146 1.84 -3.46 8.21
N CYS A 147 2.57 -3.29 7.12
CA CYS A 147 2.00 -3.42 5.79
C CYS A 147 1.91 -4.90 5.39
N TYR A 148 0.69 -5.45 5.28
CA TYR A 148 0.50 -6.87 4.92
C TYR A 148 1.12 -7.20 3.56
N ILE A 149 0.99 -6.28 2.59
CA ILE A 149 1.52 -6.46 1.25
C ILE A 149 3.05 -6.35 1.27
N HIS A 150 3.63 -5.36 1.97
CA HIS A 150 5.09 -5.24 2.10
C HIS A 150 5.70 -6.52 2.68
N ASN A 151 5.20 -7.00 3.82
CA ASN A 151 5.67 -8.25 4.46
C ASN A 151 5.49 -9.50 3.59
N THR A 152 4.53 -9.48 2.66
CA THR A 152 4.33 -10.57 1.69
C THR A 152 5.36 -10.46 0.56
N LEU A 153 5.54 -9.27 0.00
CA LEU A 153 6.34 -9.05 -1.21
C LEU A 153 7.84 -9.04 -0.95
N ILE A 154 8.32 -8.63 0.22
CA ILE A 154 9.76 -8.69 0.55
C ILE A 154 10.33 -10.11 0.50
N LYS A 155 9.49 -11.15 0.42
CA LYS A 155 9.93 -12.54 0.22
C LYS A 155 10.30 -12.86 -1.23
N ALA A 156 9.93 -12.02 -2.19
CA ALA A 156 10.03 -12.31 -3.62
C ALA A 156 10.40 -11.09 -4.50
N VAL A 157 10.22 -9.87 -4.00
CA VAL A 157 10.39 -8.61 -4.74
C VAL A 157 11.19 -7.65 -3.87
N LEU A 158 12.10 -6.88 -4.48
CA LEU A 158 12.79 -5.79 -3.80
C LEU A 158 11.80 -4.64 -3.55
N MET A 159 11.63 -4.26 -2.30
CA MET A 159 10.74 -3.19 -1.86
C MET A 159 11.59 -2.03 -1.34
N THR A 160 11.51 -0.88 -2.02
CA THR A 160 12.22 0.35 -1.63
C THR A 160 11.20 1.40 -1.16
N THR A 161 11.46 2.03 -0.02
CA THR A 161 10.73 3.17 0.52
C THR A 161 11.67 4.37 0.57
N GLU A 162 11.39 5.40 -0.24
CA GLU A 162 12.10 6.67 -0.23
C GLU A 162 11.29 7.70 0.53
N LEU A 163 11.94 8.41 1.45
CA LEU A 163 11.31 9.42 2.30
C LEU A 163 11.79 10.80 1.89
N TYR A 164 10.85 11.66 1.51
CA TYR A 164 11.07 13.06 1.19
C TYR A 164 10.40 13.92 2.25
N LEU A 165 11.17 14.66 3.05
CA LEU A 165 10.65 15.53 4.11
C LEU A 165 10.92 16.99 3.76
N ASN A 166 9.87 17.82 3.74
CA ASN A 166 9.96 19.25 3.44
C ASN A 166 10.66 19.55 2.09
N GLY A 167 10.52 18.65 1.12
CA GLY A 167 11.09 18.77 -0.23
C GLY A 167 12.45 18.10 -0.42
N GLU A 168 13.10 17.65 0.66
CA GLU A 168 14.42 17.02 0.61
C GLU A 168 14.31 15.51 0.77
N HIS A 169 15.12 14.75 0.01
CA HIS A 169 15.27 13.32 0.21
C HIS A 169 16.09 13.06 1.49
N VAL A 170 15.49 12.39 2.48
CA VAL A 170 16.10 12.24 3.82
C VAL A 170 16.48 10.80 4.18
N ALA A 171 15.84 9.79 3.56
CA ALA A 171 16.17 8.39 3.82
C ALA A 171 15.67 7.47 2.71
N THR A 172 16.39 6.37 2.50
CA THR A 172 15.98 5.22 1.68
C THR A 172 16.02 3.97 2.53
N ARG A 173 14.96 3.17 2.49
CA ARG A 173 14.87 1.86 3.13
C ARG A 173 14.58 0.81 2.07
N THR A 174 15.34 -0.27 2.07
CA THR A 174 15.17 -1.35 1.09
C THR A 174 15.10 -2.69 1.81
N ALA A 175 14.11 -3.51 1.45
CA ALA A 175 13.91 -4.86 1.96
C ALA A 175 13.51 -5.79 0.80
N GLY A 176 13.98 -7.03 0.80
CA GLY A 176 13.72 -7.96 -0.28
C GLY A 176 14.27 -9.35 0.04
N PRO A 177 14.12 -10.31 -0.88
CA PRO A 177 14.73 -11.62 -0.72
C PRO A 177 16.25 -11.48 -0.59
N GLU A 178 16.85 -12.27 0.28
CA GLU A 178 18.32 -12.39 0.31
C GLU A 178 18.81 -12.85 -1.07
N ALA A 179 19.94 -12.30 -1.51
CA ALA A 179 20.53 -12.58 -2.82
C ALA A 179 21.04 -14.02 -2.94
#